data_AF-A0A961FUB6-F1
#
_entry.id   AF-A0A961FUB6-F1
#
_cell.length_a   1.000
_cell.length_b   1.000
_cell.length_c   1.000
_cell.angle_alpha   90.00
_cell.angle_beta   90.00
_cell.angle_gamma   90.00
#
_symmetry.space_group_name_H-M   'P 1'
#
loop_
_entity.id
_entity.type
_entity.pdbx_description
1 polymer ?
#
loop_
_entity_poly.entity_id
_entity_poly.type
_entity_poly.pdbx_seq_one_letter_code
_entity_poly.pdbx_strand_id
1 'polypeptide(L)'
;HLLDPLFTALDLTAPLSVTAEHTGMNEHVWPAQETLAYVFPGTQYTAGDTLKVTWHDGGRRPRWKIPGLPAADTLLQPASMLIGEKGHLLVPHWGTPKLYPEKDFAGYELPDPGKANHWSDWVDACLAGNPAISDNFAYAGPLTEAVQLGNVAVRFPGRTLEWDAATLRVTNEPEANAFLTKTYREGWEVLARG
;
A
#
# COMPACT_ATOMS: atom_id res chain seq x y z
N HIS A 1 -0.28 6.84 -3.54
CA HIS A 1 0.37 7.95 -2.80
C HIS A 1 0.70 7.61 -1.36
N LEU A 2 -0.26 7.33 -0.47
CA LEU A 2 0.11 7.05 0.94
C LEU A 2 0.88 5.73 1.10
N LEU A 3 0.50 4.69 0.37
CA LEU A 3 1.17 3.38 0.45
C LEU A 3 2.54 3.37 -0.25
N ASP A 4 2.74 4.21 -1.27
CA ASP A 4 3.94 4.22 -2.11
C ASP A 4 5.25 4.36 -1.30
N PRO A 5 5.42 5.36 -0.42
CA PRO A 5 6.64 5.48 0.39
C PRO A 5 6.93 4.23 1.23
N LEU A 6 5.90 3.55 1.74
CA LEU A 6 6.06 2.31 2.51
C LEU A 6 6.46 1.15 1.61
N PHE A 7 5.79 1.05 0.47
CA PHE A 7 6.01 0.00 -0.51
C PHE A 7 7.45 0.01 -1.01
N THR A 8 7.94 1.21 -1.36
CA THR A 8 9.31 1.44 -1.80
C THR A 8 10.31 1.24 -0.66
N ALA A 9 10.10 1.85 0.51
CA ALA A 9 11.09 1.82 1.60
C ALA A 9 11.27 0.43 2.24
N LEU A 10 10.27 -0.44 2.12
CA LEU A 10 10.29 -1.77 2.72
C LEU A 10 10.46 -2.89 1.68
N ASP A 11 10.72 -2.57 0.41
CA ASP A 11 10.79 -3.55 -0.70
C ASP A 11 9.55 -4.46 -0.78
N LEU A 12 8.35 -3.91 -0.58
CA LEU A 12 7.13 -4.73 -0.59
C LEU A 12 6.83 -5.24 -2.01
N THR A 13 6.14 -6.39 -2.04
CA THR A 13 5.65 -7.03 -3.27
C THR A 13 4.13 -7.18 -3.21
N ALA A 14 3.55 -8.08 -4.01
CA ALA A 14 2.15 -8.46 -3.86
C ALA A 14 1.87 -9.00 -2.43
N PRO A 15 0.70 -8.69 -1.85
CA PRO A 15 0.30 -9.23 -0.56
C PRO A 15 0.00 -10.72 -0.65
N LEU A 16 0.13 -11.44 0.46
CA LEU A 16 -0.33 -12.81 0.62
C LEU A 16 -1.85 -12.86 0.79
N SER A 17 -2.41 -11.89 1.51
CA SER A 17 -3.85 -11.81 1.71
C SER A 17 -4.33 -10.41 2.03
N VAL A 18 -5.64 -10.21 1.89
CA VAL A 18 -6.33 -8.97 2.25
C VAL A 18 -7.70 -9.27 2.84
N THR A 19 -8.06 -8.54 3.90
CA THR A 19 -9.41 -8.53 4.50
C THR A 19 -9.91 -7.10 4.51
N ALA A 20 -11.21 -6.91 4.24
CA ALA A 20 -11.85 -5.60 4.33
C ALA A 20 -13.00 -5.60 5.34
N GLU A 21 -13.17 -4.49 6.04
CA GLU A 21 -14.30 -4.20 6.90
C GLU A 21 -14.82 -2.81 6.55
N HIS A 22 -16.11 -2.64 6.30
CA HIS A 22 -16.61 -1.35 5.82
C HIS A 22 -18.04 -1.05 6.27
N THR A 23 -18.50 0.17 6.04
CA THR A 23 -19.88 0.61 6.30
C THR A 23 -20.44 1.34 5.09
N GLY A 24 -21.69 1.00 4.71
CA GLY A 24 -22.45 1.72 3.68
C GLY A 24 -21.95 1.52 2.25
N MET A 25 -21.99 0.27 1.75
CA MET A 25 -21.72 -0.06 0.34
C MET A 25 -22.94 -0.75 -0.29
N ASN A 26 -23.14 -0.55 -1.58
CA ASN A 26 -24.04 -1.37 -2.40
C ASN A 26 -23.43 -1.56 -3.80
N GLU A 27 -24.20 -2.08 -4.75
CA GLU A 27 -23.72 -2.33 -6.11
C GLU A 27 -23.21 -1.06 -6.83
N HIS A 28 -23.83 0.09 -6.56
CA HIS A 28 -23.59 1.36 -7.26
C HIS A 28 -22.73 2.35 -6.48
N VAL A 29 -22.55 2.15 -5.17
CA VAL A 29 -21.90 3.09 -4.26
C VAL A 29 -20.84 2.38 -3.44
N TRP A 30 -19.63 2.92 -3.47
CA TRP A 30 -18.50 2.45 -2.67
C TRP A 30 -18.70 2.75 -1.18
N PRO A 31 -18.00 2.04 -0.27
CA PRO A 31 -18.17 2.24 1.16
C PRO A 31 -17.92 3.69 1.58
N ALA A 32 -18.73 4.17 2.52
CA ALA A 32 -18.50 5.48 3.14
C ALA A 32 -17.28 5.48 4.06
N GLN A 33 -16.99 4.33 4.68
CA GLN A 33 -15.82 4.14 5.54
C GLN A 33 -15.33 2.70 5.44
N GLU A 34 -14.02 2.50 5.48
CA GLU A 34 -13.41 1.18 5.37
C GLU A 34 -12.11 1.04 6.18
N THR A 35 -11.83 -0.20 6.54
CA THR A 35 -10.53 -0.65 7.04
C THR A 35 -10.10 -1.82 6.16
N LEU A 36 -8.91 -1.74 5.56
CA LEU A 36 -8.29 -2.85 4.86
C LEU A 36 -7.13 -3.36 5.71
N ALA A 37 -6.99 -4.68 5.83
CA ALA A 37 -5.86 -5.34 6.47
C ALA A 37 -5.18 -6.24 5.45
N TYR A 38 -4.00 -5.84 5.01
CA TYR A 38 -3.13 -6.61 4.15
C TYR A 38 -2.11 -7.38 4.98
N VAL A 39 -1.74 -8.56 4.50
CA VAL A 39 -0.57 -9.30 4.96
C VAL A 39 0.40 -9.39 3.78
N PHE A 40 1.58 -8.80 3.91
CA PHE A 40 2.65 -8.90 2.93
C PHE A 40 3.68 -9.95 3.37
N PRO A 41 4.43 -10.55 2.44
CA PRO A 41 5.66 -11.26 2.77
C PRO A 41 6.62 -10.32 3.52
N GLY A 42 7.38 -10.87 4.46
CA GLY A 42 8.48 -10.16 5.10
C GLY A 42 9.60 -9.86 4.11
N THR A 43 10.36 -8.82 4.40
CA THR A 43 11.56 -8.42 3.65
C THR A 43 12.74 -8.25 4.60
N GLN A 44 13.91 -7.95 4.06
CA GLN A 44 15.11 -7.64 4.85
C GLN A 44 14.92 -6.47 5.84
N TYR A 45 13.89 -5.64 5.64
CA TYR A 45 13.57 -4.49 6.48
C TYR A 45 12.48 -4.77 7.52
N THR A 46 11.94 -6.00 7.56
CA THR A 46 10.85 -6.38 8.48
C THR A 46 11.35 -7.34 9.56
N ALA A 47 10.74 -7.29 10.75
CA ALA A 47 11.16 -8.09 11.90
C ALA A 47 10.77 -9.58 11.83
N GLY A 48 9.91 -9.98 10.89
CA GLY A 48 9.44 -11.36 10.77
C GLY A 48 9.05 -11.71 9.35
N ASP A 49 8.58 -12.95 9.16
CA ASP A 49 8.30 -13.51 7.83
C ASP A 49 7.09 -12.88 7.12
N THR A 50 6.33 -12.03 7.81
CA THR A 50 5.19 -11.28 7.26
C THR A 50 5.11 -9.88 7.86
N LEU A 51 4.53 -8.96 7.08
CA LEU A 51 4.22 -7.60 7.51
C LEU A 51 2.72 -7.33 7.38
N LYS A 52 2.08 -6.97 8.50
CA LYS A 52 0.70 -6.48 8.49
C LYS A 52 0.68 -5.00 8.15
N VAL A 53 -0.06 -4.64 7.10
CA VAL A 53 -0.34 -3.24 6.74
C VAL A 53 -1.84 -3.00 6.88
N THR A 54 -2.22 -1.96 7.61
CA THR A 54 -3.63 -1.60 7.80
C THR A 54 -3.91 -0.22 7.20
N TRP A 55 -4.90 -0.15 6.32
CA TRP A 55 -5.39 1.09 5.73
C TRP A 55 -6.72 1.48 6.39
N HIS A 56 -6.89 2.74 6.75
CA HIS A 56 -8.13 3.28 7.29
C HIS A 56 -8.60 4.46 6.44
N ASP A 57 -9.88 4.46 6.04
CA ASP A 57 -10.48 5.52 5.23
C ASP A 57 -11.91 5.88 5.68
N GLY A 58 -12.43 6.99 5.18
CA GLY A 58 -13.77 7.50 5.48
C GLY A 58 -13.93 7.99 6.92
N GLY A 59 -12.84 8.44 7.53
CA GLY A 59 -12.81 8.91 8.91
C GLY A 59 -12.58 7.82 9.96
N ARG A 60 -12.45 6.55 9.55
CA ARG A 60 -11.88 5.52 10.43
C ARG A 60 -10.43 5.87 10.75
N ARG A 61 -9.99 5.54 11.96
CA ARG A 61 -8.65 5.82 12.45
C ARG A 61 -8.04 4.60 13.15
N PRO A 62 -6.71 4.46 13.12
CA PRO A 62 -6.05 3.41 13.88
C PRO A 62 -6.29 3.61 15.38
N ARG A 63 -6.17 2.52 16.14
CA ARG A 63 -6.33 2.53 17.61
C ARG A 63 -5.05 2.03 18.29
N TRP A 64 -3.90 2.52 17.84
CA TRP A 64 -2.63 2.13 18.45
C TRP A 64 -2.52 2.65 19.88
N LYS A 65 -1.84 1.87 20.73
CA LYS A 65 -1.43 2.24 22.08
C LYS A 65 0.06 1.94 22.23
N ILE A 66 0.86 2.59 21.40
CA ILE A 66 2.30 2.39 21.37
C ILE A 66 2.95 3.50 22.21
N PRO A 67 3.74 3.16 23.24
CA PRO A 67 4.42 4.15 24.06
C PRO A 67 5.25 5.12 23.21
N GLY A 68 5.13 6.42 23.47
CA GLY A 68 5.88 7.45 22.75
C GLY A 68 5.29 7.88 21.40
N LEU A 69 4.21 7.24 20.92
CA LEU A 69 3.41 7.77 19.82
C LEU A 69 2.29 8.70 20.32
N PRO A 70 1.96 9.76 19.58
CA PRO A 70 0.74 10.52 19.81
C PRO A 70 -0.49 9.63 19.56
N ALA A 71 -1.60 9.96 20.21
CA ALA A 71 -2.86 9.26 19.98
C ALA A 71 -3.29 9.45 18.51
N ALA A 72 -3.79 8.38 17.88
CA ALA A 72 -4.13 8.39 16.45
C ALA A 72 -5.20 9.42 16.06
N ASP A 73 -6.08 9.80 16.99
CA ASP A 73 -7.11 10.83 16.82
C ASP A 73 -6.53 12.26 16.78
N THR A 74 -5.26 12.44 17.15
CA THR A 74 -4.56 13.73 17.01
C THR A 74 -3.97 13.95 15.61
N LEU A 75 -3.94 12.92 14.75
CA LEU A 75 -3.49 13.07 13.36
C LEU A 75 -4.45 13.99 12.59
N LEU A 76 -3.94 15.12 12.11
CA LEU A 76 -4.74 16.13 11.41
C LEU A 76 -4.79 15.94 9.89
N GLN A 77 -3.87 15.15 9.34
CA GLN A 77 -3.77 14.88 7.90
C GLN A 77 -3.58 13.39 7.64
N PRO A 78 -3.95 12.90 6.43
CA PRO A 78 -3.61 11.54 6.02
C PRO A 78 -2.11 11.29 6.12
N ALA A 79 -1.72 10.11 6.57
CA ALA A 79 -0.34 9.77 6.83
C ALA A 79 -0.13 8.26 6.80
N SER A 80 1.12 7.87 6.59
CA SER A 80 1.60 6.51 6.74
C SER A 80 2.41 6.41 8.03
N MET A 81 2.28 5.30 8.77
CA MET A 81 3.00 5.07 10.03
C MET A 81 3.79 3.77 9.92
N LEU A 82 5.10 3.84 10.12
CA LEU A 82 5.98 2.68 10.27
C LEU A 82 6.27 2.46 11.74
N ILE A 83 6.02 1.25 12.22
CA ILE A 83 6.28 0.85 13.61
C ILE A 83 7.54 -0.03 13.60
N GLY A 84 8.69 0.55 13.95
CA GLY A 84 9.94 -0.18 14.09
C GLY A 84 10.25 -0.59 15.54
N GLU A 85 11.29 -1.41 15.69
CA GLU A 85 11.74 -1.93 16.99
C GLU A 85 12.45 -0.89 17.86
N LYS A 86 13.07 0.11 17.23
CA LYS A 86 13.86 1.17 17.90
C LYS A 86 13.22 2.55 17.81
N GLY A 87 12.09 2.66 17.14
CA GLY A 87 11.42 3.93 16.87
C GLY A 87 10.38 3.78 15.78
N HIS A 88 9.63 4.85 15.56
CA HIS A 88 8.51 4.88 14.64
C HIS A 88 8.61 6.09 13.72
N LEU A 89 8.18 5.94 12.48
CA LEU A 89 8.24 7.00 11.48
C LEU A 89 6.82 7.30 10.99
N LEU A 90 6.34 8.51 11.30
CA LEU A 90 5.13 9.07 10.73
C LEU A 90 5.51 9.82 9.45
N VAL A 91 4.88 9.48 8.33
CA VAL A 91 5.06 10.13 7.03
C VAL A 91 3.74 10.81 6.65
N PRO A 92 3.59 12.12 6.92
CA PRO A 92 2.39 12.84 6.55
C PRO A 92 2.27 12.97 5.03
N HIS A 93 1.04 12.97 4.51
CA HIS A 93 0.79 13.28 3.10
C HIS A 93 1.30 14.71 2.82
N TRP A 94 2.35 14.82 1.99
CA TRP A 94 2.97 16.09 1.58
C TRP A 94 3.61 16.87 2.74
N GLY A 95 4.05 16.17 3.78
CA GLY A 95 4.75 16.77 4.92
C GLY A 95 6.08 16.10 5.23
N THR A 96 6.88 16.76 6.06
CA THR A 96 8.15 16.22 6.55
C THR A 96 7.88 14.99 7.44
N PRO A 97 8.60 13.87 7.22
CA PRO A 97 8.53 12.72 8.11
C PRO A 97 8.90 13.08 9.55
N LYS A 98 8.29 12.42 10.54
CA LYS A 98 8.54 12.64 11.96
C LYS A 98 8.89 11.34 12.66
N LEU A 99 9.97 11.35 13.43
CA LEU A 99 10.44 10.22 14.22
C LEU A 99 9.90 10.28 15.64
N TYR A 100 9.53 9.12 16.16
CA TYR A 100 9.01 8.95 17.51
C TYR A 100 9.73 7.80 18.24
N PRO A 101 9.91 7.90 19.57
CA PRO A 101 9.58 9.05 20.41
C PRO A 101 10.50 10.24 20.13
N GLU A 102 9.98 11.46 20.06
CA GLU A 102 10.75 12.65 19.62
C GLU A 102 12.05 12.86 20.43
N LYS A 103 12.02 12.55 21.73
CA LYS A 103 13.18 12.64 22.63
C LYS A 103 14.37 11.77 22.22
N ASP A 104 14.12 10.62 21.60
CA ASP A 104 15.15 9.65 21.24
C ASP A 104 15.82 10.01 19.91
N PHE A 105 15.20 10.93 19.16
CA PHE A 105 15.68 11.46 17.87
C PHE A 105 15.94 12.97 17.93
N ALA A 106 16.13 13.52 19.13
CA ALA A 106 16.46 14.93 19.30
C ALA A 106 17.77 15.26 18.59
N GLY A 107 17.73 16.18 17.64
CA GLY A 107 18.88 16.56 16.82
C GLY A 107 19.22 15.58 15.68
N TYR A 108 18.38 14.57 15.43
CA TYR A 108 18.52 13.76 14.22
C TYR A 108 18.19 14.60 12.98
N GLU A 109 19.14 14.69 12.06
CA GLU A 109 18.94 15.35 10.77
C GLU A 109 18.43 14.34 9.75
N LEU A 110 17.25 14.61 9.19
CA LEU A 110 16.72 13.80 8.09
C LEU A 110 17.64 13.94 6.86
N PRO A 111 17.90 12.84 6.13
CA PRO A 111 18.68 12.91 4.91
C PRO A 111 17.99 13.83 3.89
N ASP A 112 18.79 14.62 3.18
CA ASP A 112 18.32 15.38 2.01
C ASP A 112 17.95 14.37 0.91
N PRO A 113 16.67 14.28 0.49
CA PRO A 113 16.27 13.37 -0.58
C PRO A 113 16.84 13.80 -1.95
N GLY A 114 17.49 14.96 -2.03
CA GLY A 114 18.03 15.51 -3.26
C GLY A 114 16.92 16.01 -4.19
N LYS A 115 17.29 16.26 -5.45
CA LYS A 115 16.34 16.63 -6.50
C LYS A 115 15.93 15.38 -7.26
N ALA A 116 14.66 15.01 -7.19
CA ALA A 116 14.05 13.99 -8.03
C ALA A 116 12.90 14.62 -8.83
N ASN A 117 12.78 14.29 -10.12
CA ASN A 117 11.68 14.74 -10.95
C ASN A 117 11.32 13.64 -11.96
N HIS A 118 10.30 12.86 -11.60
CA HIS A 118 9.84 11.72 -12.40
C HIS A 118 9.47 12.08 -13.84
N TRP A 119 9.08 13.33 -14.14
CA TRP A 119 8.83 13.75 -15.53
C TRP A 119 10.11 13.81 -16.35
N SER A 120 11.16 14.39 -15.78
CA SER A 120 12.46 14.49 -16.47
C SER A 120 13.12 13.12 -16.55
N ASP A 121 13.05 12.33 -15.48
CA ASP A 121 13.57 10.96 -15.45
C ASP A 121 12.92 10.08 -16.53
N TRP A 122 11.60 10.22 -16.73
CA TRP A 122 10.88 9.51 -17.80
C TRP A 122 11.31 9.97 -19.19
N VAL A 123 11.43 11.28 -19.43
CA VAL A 123 11.90 11.82 -20.73
C VAL A 123 13.31 11.31 -21.03
N ASP A 124 14.20 11.36 -20.05
CA ASP A 124 15.58 10.89 -20.19
C ASP A 124 15.63 9.38 -20.43
N ALA A 125 14.78 8.60 -19.75
CA ALA A 125 14.65 7.16 -20.00
C ALA A 125 14.20 6.85 -21.43
N CYS A 126 13.21 7.59 -21.95
CA CYS A 126 12.74 7.43 -23.32
C CYS A 126 13.78 7.81 -24.37
N LEU A 127 14.56 8.87 -24.14
CA LEU A 127 15.50 9.41 -25.12
C LEU A 127 16.88 8.75 -25.07
N ALA A 128 17.41 8.55 -23.87
CA ALA A 128 18.76 8.01 -23.65
C ALA A 128 18.77 6.50 -23.38
N GLY A 129 17.59 5.86 -23.24
CA GLY A 129 17.49 4.47 -22.81
C GLY A 129 17.95 4.26 -21.37
N ASN A 130 17.91 5.31 -20.54
CA ASN A 130 18.35 5.24 -19.15
C ASN A 130 17.38 4.38 -18.31
N PRO A 131 17.82 3.27 -17.70
CA PRO A 131 16.95 2.42 -16.89
C PRO A 131 16.68 2.96 -15.48
N ALA A 132 17.35 4.03 -15.04
CA ALA A 132 17.25 4.55 -13.68
C ALA A 132 16.00 5.43 -13.46
N ILE A 133 14.81 4.86 -13.65
CA ILE A 133 13.52 5.46 -13.25
C ILE A 133 13.02 4.81 -11.97
N SER A 134 12.56 5.63 -11.02
CA SER A 134 12.05 5.16 -9.72
C SER A 134 10.64 4.57 -9.78
N ASP A 135 9.93 4.75 -10.89
CA ASP A 135 8.50 4.47 -11.08
C ASP A 135 8.23 3.49 -12.25
N ASN A 136 9.15 2.56 -12.49
CA ASN A 136 9.02 1.53 -13.52
C ASN A 136 7.88 0.52 -13.24
N PHE A 137 7.51 -0.28 -14.26
CA PHE A 137 6.43 -1.27 -14.15
C PHE A 137 6.70 -2.42 -13.16
N ALA A 138 7.96 -2.78 -12.89
CA ALA A 138 8.28 -3.81 -11.91
C ALA A 138 7.97 -3.34 -10.48
N TYR A 139 7.99 -2.03 -10.26
CA TYR A 139 7.51 -1.39 -9.03
C TYR A 139 6.01 -1.08 -9.09
N ALA A 140 5.54 -0.38 -10.13
CA ALA A 140 4.18 0.15 -10.20
C ALA A 140 3.11 -0.93 -10.35
N GLY A 141 3.45 -2.06 -11.00
CA GLY A 141 2.58 -3.22 -11.17
C GLY A 141 2.17 -3.82 -9.82
N PRO A 142 3.12 -4.36 -9.02
CA PRO A 142 2.81 -4.94 -7.71
C PRO A 142 2.13 -3.97 -6.73
N LEU A 143 2.49 -2.69 -6.74
CA LEU A 143 1.81 -1.69 -5.91
C LEU A 143 0.34 -1.51 -6.35
N THR A 144 0.10 -1.40 -7.66
CA THR A 144 -1.26 -1.26 -8.20
C THR A 144 -2.08 -2.52 -7.90
N GLU A 145 -1.50 -3.69 -8.09
CA GLU A 145 -2.10 -4.98 -7.75
C GLU A 145 -2.54 -5.03 -6.28
N ALA A 146 -1.64 -4.68 -5.35
CA ALA A 146 -1.95 -4.64 -3.93
C ALA A 146 -3.13 -3.71 -3.59
N VAL A 147 -3.13 -2.48 -4.12
CA VAL A 147 -4.21 -1.52 -3.86
C VAL A 147 -5.54 -1.98 -4.46
N GLN A 148 -5.51 -2.54 -5.67
CA GLN A 148 -6.71 -3.03 -6.37
C GLN A 148 -7.29 -4.28 -5.69
N LEU A 149 -6.49 -5.12 -5.06
CA LEU A 149 -6.99 -6.23 -4.24
C LEU A 149 -7.82 -5.74 -3.05
N GLY A 150 -7.49 -4.58 -2.47
CA GLY A 150 -8.34 -3.91 -1.49
C GLY A 150 -9.74 -3.60 -2.01
N ASN A 151 -9.83 -3.10 -3.23
CA ASN A 151 -11.10 -2.80 -3.90
C ASN A 151 -11.93 -4.07 -4.17
N VAL A 152 -11.29 -5.22 -4.38
CA VAL A 152 -11.99 -6.50 -4.46
C VAL A 152 -12.44 -6.94 -3.07
N ALA A 153 -11.57 -6.85 -2.06
CA ALA A 153 -11.86 -7.29 -0.70
C ALA A 153 -13.07 -6.58 -0.09
N VAL A 154 -13.30 -5.29 -0.37
CA VAL A 154 -14.48 -4.57 0.16
C VAL A 154 -15.82 -5.13 -0.37
N ARG A 155 -15.83 -5.88 -1.48
CA ARG A 155 -17.03 -6.60 -1.95
C ARG A 155 -17.34 -7.83 -1.08
N PHE A 156 -16.40 -8.26 -0.24
CA PHE A 156 -16.45 -9.46 0.59
C PHE A 156 -16.13 -9.11 2.07
N PRO A 157 -16.93 -8.23 2.71
CA PRO A 157 -16.62 -7.75 4.07
C PRO A 157 -16.49 -8.88 5.08
N GLY A 158 -15.46 -8.81 5.92
CA GLY A 158 -15.14 -9.80 6.96
C GLY A 158 -14.53 -11.11 6.44
N ARG A 159 -14.38 -11.26 5.12
CA ARG A 159 -13.73 -12.42 4.50
C ARG A 159 -12.29 -12.07 4.14
N THR A 160 -11.37 -12.98 4.44
CA THR A 160 -9.96 -12.86 4.03
C THR A 160 -9.80 -13.47 2.65
N LEU A 161 -9.28 -12.72 1.69
CA LEU A 161 -8.95 -13.21 0.36
C LEU A 161 -7.48 -13.61 0.33
N GLU A 162 -7.20 -14.89 0.08
CA GLU A 162 -5.84 -15.46 -0.06
C GLU A 162 -5.39 -15.30 -1.52
N TRP A 163 -4.32 -14.55 -1.74
CA TRP A 163 -3.87 -14.12 -3.05
C TRP A 163 -2.67 -14.92 -3.56
N ASP A 164 -2.81 -15.51 -4.74
CA ASP A 164 -1.72 -16.09 -5.50
C ASP A 164 -1.33 -15.13 -6.63
N ALA A 165 -0.27 -14.36 -6.41
CA ALA A 165 0.26 -13.40 -7.37
C ALA A 165 0.83 -14.05 -8.63
N ALA A 166 1.31 -15.30 -8.56
CA ALA A 166 1.88 -15.99 -9.71
C ALA A 166 0.79 -16.39 -10.72
N THR A 167 -0.40 -16.73 -10.23
CA THR A 167 -1.55 -17.08 -11.10
C THR A 167 -2.60 -15.98 -11.21
N LEU A 168 -2.39 -14.86 -10.50
CA LEU A 168 -3.30 -13.72 -10.37
C LEU A 168 -4.70 -14.15 -9.94
N ARG A 169 -4.79 -14.95 -8.86
CA ARG A 169 -6.05 -15.54 -8.39
C ARG A 169 -6.24 -15.44 -6.89
N VAL A 170 -7.49 -15.28 -6.49
CA VAL A 170 -7.93 -15.55 -5.13
C VAL A 170 -8.22 -17.05 -5.01
N THR A 171 -7.53 -17.70 -4.09
CA THR A 171 -7.49 -19.18 -4.00
C THR A 171 -8.59 -19.77 -3.12
N ASN A 172 -9.06 -19.01 -2.14
CA ASN A 172 -10.04 -19.44 -1.15
C ASN A 172 -11.46 -18.87 -1.36
N GLU A 173 -11.60 -17.93 -2.31
CA GLU A 173 -12.87 -17.28 -2.65
C GLU A 173 -13.10 -17.22 -4.17
N PRO A 174 -13.65 -18.29 -4.77
CA PRO A 174 -13.79 -18.36 -6.22
C PRO A 174 -14.58 -17.19 -6.83
N GLU A 175 -15.63 -16.72 -6.15
CA GLU A 175 -16.48 -15.60 -6.59
C GLU A 175 -15.70 -14.29 -6.73
N ALA A 176 -14.66 -14.08 -5.93
CA ALA A 176 -13.83 -12.87 -6.00
C ALA A 176 -13.07 -12.76 -7.33
N ASN A 177 -12.76 -13.89 -7.98
CA ASN A 177 -12.03 -13.90 -9.24
C ASN A 177 -12.82 -13.25 -10.40
N ALA A 178 -14.14 -13.15 -10.30
CA ALA A 178 -14.97 -12.45 -11.28
C ALA A 178 -14.69 -10.94 -11.34
N PHE A 179 -14.08 -10.36 -10.30
CA PHE A 179 -13.70 -8.94 -10.24
C PHE A 179 -12.26 -8.66 -10.69
N LEU A 180 -11.45 -9.70 -10.90
CA LEU A 180 -10.05 -9.57 -11.32
C LEU A 180 -9.89 -9.41 -12.84
N THR A 181 -10.91 -9.79 -13.59
CA THR A 181 -10.90 -9.76 -15.05
C THR A 181 -12.28 -9.42 -15.58
N LYS A 182 -12.38 -9.23 -16.90
CA LYS A 182 -13.63 -8.99 -17.62
C LYS A 182 -13.57 -9.66 -18.97
N THR A 183 -14.73 -9.93 -19.54
CA THR A 183 -14.81 -10.27 -20.96
C THR A 183 -14.41 -9.05 -21.78
N TYR A 184 -13.31 -9.15 -22.49
CA TYR A 184 -12.87 -8.12 -23.41
C TYR A 184 -13.70 -8.19 -24.69
N ARG A 185 -13.91 -7.04 -25.33
CA ARG A 185 -14.56 -6.99 -26.64
C ARG A 185 -13.68 -7.72 -27.66
N GLU A 186 -14.30 -8.41 -28.60
CA GLU A 186 -13.59 -9.07 -29.71
C GLU A 186 -12.59 -8.12 -30.39
N GLY A 187 -11.35 -8.57 -30.53
CA GLY A 187 -10.22 -7.80 -31.09
C GLY A 187 -9.51 -6.85 -30.11
N TRP A 188 -9.93 -6.82 -28.83
CA TRP A 188 -9.33 -6.03 -27.75
C TRP A 188 -8.93 -6.90 -26.56
N GLU A 189 -8.72 -8.20 -26.80
CA GLU A 189 -8.30 -9.14 -25.80
C GLU A 189 -6.92 -8.78 -25.29
N VAL A 190 -6.79 -8.63 -23.97
CA VAL A 190 -5.49 -8.56 -23.33
C VAL A 190 -5.06 -9.99 -23.05
N LEU A 191 -3.97 -10.44 -23.69
CA LEU A 191 -3.33 -11.69 -23.33
C LEU A 191 -2.76 -11.51 -21.92
N ALA A 192 -3.49 -11.98 -20.90
CA ALA A 192 -2.95 -12.09 -19.56
C ALA A 192 -1.78 -13.07 -19.61
N ARG A 193 -0.55 -12.55 -19.62
CA ARG A 193 0.64 -13.35 -19.35
C ARG A 193 0.75 -13.45 -17.83
N GLY A 194 0.28 -14.56 -17.28
CA GLY A 194 0.81 -15.09 -16.02
C GLY A 194 2.16 -15.74 -16.29
#